data_AF-A0A6C7D892-F1
#
_entry.id   AF-A0A6C7D892-F1
#
_cell.length_a   1.000
_cell.length_b   1.000
_cell.length_c   1.000
_cell.angle_alpha   90.00
_cell.angle_beta   90.00
_cell.angle_gamma   90.00
#
_symmetry.space_group_name_H-M   'P 1'
#
loop_
_entity.id
_entity.type
_entity.pdbx_description
1 polymer ?
#
loop_
_entity_poly.entity_id
_entity_poly.type
_entity_poly.pdbx_seq_one_letter_code
_entity_poly.pdbx_strand_id
1 'polypeptide(L)'
;MLLRGIIATLLIAPLTSQAISMTAGDVQASEKIKYMQQVSGTDHSRMAAFVQADQTFTQWCGRSASVEDLKRISHQDGFMALYDRLSNGQAQGMTQTKTLLVNDNPKFCKG
;
A
#
# COMPACT_ATOMS: atom_id res chain seq x y z
N MET A 1 -27.16 60.71 21.30
CA MET A 1 -27.22 60.41 19.86
C MET A 1 -26.62 59.03 19.63
N LEU A 2 -27.35 58.21 18.89
CA LEU A 2 -27.19 56.76 18.73
C LEU A 2 -25.79 56.34 18.26
N LEU A 3 -25.11 55.49 19.03
CA LEU A 3 -23.98 54.72 18.52
C LEU A 3 -24.53 53.55 17.69
N ARG A 4 -24.22 53.60 16.40
CA ARG A 4 -24.67 52.67 15.36
C ARG A 4 -24.21 51.25 15.68
N GLY A 5 -25.19 50.35 15.81
CA GLY A 5 -24.95 48.91 15.85
C GLY A 5 -24.39 48.41 14.53
N ILE A 6 -23.18 47.85 14.57
CA ILE A 6 -22.63 47.06 13.47
C ILE A 6 -23.03 45.62 13.76
N ILE A 7 -24.09 45.16 13.08
CA ILE A 7 -24.47 43.75 13.04
C ILE A 7 -23.37 43.04 12.25
N ALA A 8 -22.46 42.37 12.94
CA ALA A 8 -21.53 41.44 12.34
C ALA A 8 -22.33 40.17 11.96
N THR A 9 -22.82 40.12 10.72
CA THR A 9 -23.34 38.89 10.12
C THR A 9 -22.18 37.92 9.94
N LEU A 10 -22.00 37.07 10.95
CA LEU A 10 -21.13 35.89 10.89
C LEU A 10 -21.72 34.96 9.82
N LEU A 11 -21.14 34.98 8.61
CA LEU A 11 -21.43 34.02 7.54
C LEU A 11 -20.94 32.64 8.00
N ILE A 12 -21.82 31.88 8.64
CA ILE A 12 -21.63 30.45 8.90
C ILE A 12 -21.77 29.77 7.55
N ALA A 13 -20.68 29.72 6.77
CA ALA A 13 -20.65 28.87 5.60
C ALA A 13 -20.86 27.42 6.08
N PRO A 14 -21.85 26.68 5.56
CA PRO A 14 -21.98 25.28 5.91
C PRO A 14 -20.73 24.58 5.42
N LEU A 15 -19.94 24.05 6.36
CA LEU A 15 -18.99 22.98 6.07
C LEU A 15 -19.84 21.80 5.62
N THR A 16 -20.15 21.74 4.33
CA THR A 16 -20.79 20.57 3.75
C THR A 16 -19.80 19.43 3.94
N SER A 17 -20.06 18.60 4.94
CA SER A 17 -19.35 17.36 5.15
C SER A 17 -19.63 16.49 3.93
N GLN A 18 -18.79 16.61 2.91
CA GLN A 18 -18.81 15.68 1.80
C GLN A 18 -18.25 14.38 2.37
N ALA A 19 -19.14 13.43 2.64
CA ALA A 19 -18.73 12.07 2.90
C ALA A 19 -17.91 11.60 1.68
N ILE A 20 -16.60 11.42 1.86
CA ILE A 20 -15.73 10.88 0.82
C ILE A 20 -16.21 9.44 0.62
N SER A 21 -16.94 9.21 -0.47
CA SER A 21 -17.33 7.86 -0.86
C SER A 21 -16.08 7.14 -1.34
N MET A 22 -15.71 6.06 -0.66
CA MET A 22 -14.60 5.21 -1.09
C MET A 22 -15.00 4.49 -2.38
N THR A 23 -14.15 4.59 -3.40
CA THR A 23 -14.32 3.76 -4.60
C THR A 23 -13.99 2.30 -4.28
N ALA A 24 -14.41 1.38 -5.14
CA ALA A 24 -14.03 -0.03 -5.00
C ALA A 24 -12.50 -0.23 -5.01
N GLY A 25 -11.77 0.61 -5.76
CA GLY A 25 -10.31 0.62 -5.77
C GLY A 25 -9.70 1.04 -4.43
N ASP A 26 -10.30 2.03 -3.76
CA ASP A 26 -9.86 2.49 -2.44
C ASP A 26 -10.07 1.42 -1.37
N VAL A 27 -11.18 0.69 -1.44
CA VAL A 27 -11.47 -0.44 -0.55
C VAL A 27 -10.43 -1.53 -0.74
N GLN A 28 -10.15 -1.93 -1.99
CA GLN A 28 -9.16 -2.96 -2.29
C GLN A 28 -7.75 -2.57 -1.82
N ALA A 29 -7.33 -1.31 -2.04
CA ALA A 29 -6.05 -0.81 -1.57
C ALA A 29 -5.98 -0.82 -0.03
N SER A 30 -7.06 -0.42 0.64
CA SER A 30 -7.16 -0.41 2.11
C SER A 30 -7.04 -1.82 2.68
N GLU A 31 -7.74 -2.81 2.13
CA GLU A 31 -7.65 -4.21 2.56
C GLU A 31 -6.24 -4.77 2.42
N LYS A 32 -5.59 -4.45 1.30
CA LYS A 32 -4.21 -4.85 1.04
C LYS A 32 -3.24 -4.27 2.06
N ILE A 33 -3.36 -2.98 2.36
CA ILE A 33 -2.53 -2.30 3.38
C ILE A 33 -2.77 -2.92 4.76
N LYS A 34 -4.04 -3.14 5.14
CA LYS A 34 -4.39 -3.79 6.43
C LYS A 34 -3.78 -5.18 6.53
N TYR A 35 -3.86 -5.98 5.46
CA TYR A 35 -3.23 -7.29 5.40
C TYR A 35 -1.72 -7.18 5.62
N MET A 36 -1.02 -6.35 4.84
CA MET A 36 0.42 -6.15 4.96
C MET A 36 0.83 -5.75 6.39
N GLN A 37 0.08 -4.84 7.01
CA GLN A 37 0.30 -4.39 8.39
C GLN A 37 0.09 -5.53 9.40
N GLN A 38 -1.00 -6.26 9.28
CA GLN A 38 -1.34 -7.36 10.18
C GLN A 38 -0.29 -8.47 10.15
N VAL A 39 0.14 -8.90 8.96
CA VAL A 39 1.12 -10.00 8.83
C VAL A 39 2.55 -9.57 9.13
N SER A 40 2.84 -8.27 9.07
CA SER A 40 4.16 -7.74 9.40
C SER A 40 4.31 -7.41 10.88
N GLY A 41 3.24 -7.02 11.56
CA GLY A 41 3.32 -6.55 12.94
C GLY A 41 4.29 -5.38 13.05
N THR A 42 5.31 -5.52 13.91
CA THR A 42 6.39 -4.53 14.09
C THR A 42 7.64 -4.82 13.23
N ASP A 43 7.61 -5.85 12.38
CA ASP A 43 8.71 -6.17 11.47
C ASP A 43 8.66 -5.26 10.24
N HIS A 44 9.41 -4.16 10.31
CA HIS A 44 9.48 -3.18 9.22
C HIS A 44 10.15 -3.73 7.95
N SER A 45 11.04 -4.71 8.07
CA SER A 45 11.67 -5.35 6.91
C SER A 45 10.69 -6.25 6.17
N ARG A 46 9.82 -6.95 6.91
CA ARG A 46 8.70 -7.72 6.32
C ARG A 46 7.68 -6.81 5.64
N MET A 47 7.33 -5.69 6.27
CA MET A 47 6.48 -4.67 5.65
C MET A 47 7.11 -4.15 4.35
N ALA A 48 8.39 -3.80 4.37
CA ALA A 48 9.11 -3.33 3.18
C ALA A 48 9.13 -4.39 2.07
N ALA A 49 9.32 -5.68 2.41
CA ALA A 49 9.26 -6.78 1.45
C ALA A 49 7.87 -6.87 0.79
N PHE A 50 6.79 -6.74 1.56
CA PHE A 50 5.42 -6.71 0.99
C PHE A 50 5.18 -5.52 0.08
N VAL A 51 5.62 -4.32 0.47
CA VAL A 51 5.49 -3.11 -0.35
C VAL A 51 6.25 -3.28 -1.67
N GLN A 52 7.48 -3.77 -1.61
CA GLN A 52 8.29 -4.01 -2.81
C GLN A 52 7.71 -5.11 -3.70
N ALA A 53 7.14 -6.16 -3.10
CA ALA A 53 6.44 -7.21 -3.83
C ALA A 53 5.20 -6.67 -4.55
N ASP A 54 4.39 -5.85 -3.90
CA ASP A 54 3.20 -5.22 -4.49
C ASP A 54 3.54 -4.27 -5.64
N GLN A 55 4.58 -3.45 -5.47
CA GLN A 55 5.08 -2.57 -6.53
C GLN A 55 5.60 -3.36 -7.73
N THR A 56 6.40 -4.41 -7.46
CA THR A 56 6.93 -5.29 -8.51
C THR A 56 5.78 -6.00 -9.23
N PHE A 57 4.78 -6.48 -8.49
CA PHE A 57 3.61 -7.11 -9.07
C PHE A 57 2.85 -6.16 -10.00
N THR A 58 2.55 -4.96 -9.52
CA THR A 58 1.85 -3.95 -10.32
C THR A 58 2.60 -3.61 -11.59
N GLN A 59 3.91 -3.40 -11.48
CA GLN A 59 4.76 -3.01 -12.61
C GLN A 59 4.94 -4.12 -13.65
N TRP A 60 5.03 -5.39 -13.23
CA TRP A 60 5.30 -6.51 -14.15
C TRP A 60 4.07 -7.28 -14.60
N CYS A 61 3.01 -7.33 -13.79
CA CYS A 61 1.79 -8.06 -14.11
C CYS A 61 0.70 -7.14 -14.67
N GLY A 62 0.90 -5.81 -14.68
CA GLY A 62 -0.01 -4.84 -15.30
C GLY A 62 -1.34 -4.66 -14.57
N ARG A 63 -1.45 -5.16 -13.34
CA ARG A 63 -2.63 -5.02 -12.46
C ARG A 63 -2.22 -4.91 -11.00
N SER A 64 -3.05 -4.28 -10.18
CA SER A 64 -2.85 -4.27 -8.72
C SER A 64 -2.87 -5.69 -8.16
N ALA A 65 -1.98 -6.00 -7.21
CA ALA A 65 -2.01 -7.28 -6.50
C ALA A 65 -3.26 -7.35 -5.61
N SER A 66 -3.88 -8.53 -5.54
CA SER A 66 -4.87 -8.83 -4.50
C SER A 66 -4.18 -9.23 -3.18
N VAL A 67 -4.95 -9.34 -2.09
CA VAL A 67 -4.45 -9.94 -0.85
C VAL A 67 -4.00 -11.39 -1.08
N GLU A 68 -4.70 -12.15 -1.93
CA GLU A 68 -4.33 -13.53 -2.26
C GLU A 68 -3.04 -13.59 -3.04
N ASP A 69 -2.78 -12.66 -3.97
CA ASP A 69 -1.50 -12.53 -4.67
C ASP A 69 -0.36 -12.31 -3.67
N LEU A 70 -0.52 -11.36 -2.76
CA LEU A 70 0.51 -11.08 -1.75
C LEU A 70 0.74 -12.26 -0.81
N LYS A 71 -0.33 -12.92 -0.37
CA LYS A 71 -0.23 -14.14 0.44
C LYS A 71 0.49 -15.26 -0.31
N ARG A 72 0.21 -15.44 -1.59
CA ARG A 72 0.90 -16.43 -2.43
C ARG A 72 2.37 -16.07 -2.59
N ILE A 73 2.68 -14.82 -2.94
CA ILE A 73 4.04 -14.34 -3.15
C ILE A 73 4.86 -14.47 -1.86
N SER A 74 4.28 -14.19 -0.69
CA SER A 74 5.01 -14.25 0.59
C SER A 74 5.46 -15.65 1.01
N HIS A 75 4.91 -16.70 0.38
CA HIS A 75 5.34 -18.09 0.60
C HIS A 75 6.40 -18.56 -0.40
N GLN A 76 6.86 -17.69 -1.31
CA GLN A 76 7.85 -18.05 -2.33
C GLN A 76 9.26 -17.69 -1.87
N ASP A 77 10.24 -18.48 -2.31
CA ASP A 77 11.66 -18.31 -1.92
C ASP A 77 12.18 -16.91 -2.26
N GLY A 78 11.76 -16.36 -3.39
CA GLY A 78 12.13 -14.99 -3.79
C GLY A 78 11.71 -13.93 -2.78
N PHE A 79 10.54 -14.08 -2.16
CA PHE A 79 10.09 -13.18 -1.11
C PHE A 79 10.89 -13.36 0.17
N MET A 80 11.18 -14.60 0.56
CA MET A 80 12.02 -14.87 1.74
C MET A 80 13.43 -14.32 1.57
N ALA A 81 14.01 -14.44 0.37
CA ALA A 81 15.32 -13.87 0.04
C ALA A 81 15.29 -12.33 0.05
N LEU A 82 14.21 -11.71 -0.44
CA LEU A 82 14.03 -10.26 -0.35
C LEU A 82 13.95 -9.81 1.11
N TYR A 83 13.11 -10.49 1.91
CA TYR A 83 12.95 -10.21 3.33
C TYR A 83 14.28 -10.33 4.08
N ASP A 84 15.03 -11.40 3.89
CA ASP A 84 16.33 -11.63 4.54
C ASP A 84 17.32 -10.50 4.25
N ARG A 85 17.44 -10.07 2.98
CA ARG A 85 18.28 -8.93 2.61
C ARG A 85 17.86 -7.66 3.33
N LEU A 86 16.55 -7.37 3.36
CA LEU A 86 16.02 -6.18 4.02
C LEU A 86 16.17 -6.24 5.55
N SER A 87 16.05 -7.40 6.17
CA SER A 87 16.30 -7.58 7.61
C SER A 87 17.78 -7.40 7.97
N ASN A 88 18.68 -7.72 7.03
CA ASN A 88 20.12 -7.49 7.17
C ASN A 88 20.57 -6.06 6.77
N GLY A 89 19.62 -5.13 6.60
CA GLY A 89 19.90 -3.73 6.24
C GLY A 89 20.36 -3.54 4.79
N GLN A 90 20.26 -4.56 3.94
CA GLN A 90 20.64 -4.49 2.54
C GLN A 90 19.47 -3.97 1.71
N ALA A 91 19.36 -2.65 1.59
CA ALA A 91 18.37 -2.01 0.72
C ALA A 91 18.45 -2.57 -0.71
N GLN A 92 17.31 -2.97 -1.25
CA GLN A 92 17.19 -3.45 -2.63
C GLN A 92 16.48 -2.41 -3.50
N GLY A 93 17.05 -2.13 -4.67
CA GLY A 93 16.36 -1.36 -5.72
C GLY A 93 15.45 -2.25 -6.56
N MET A 94 14.48 -1.65 -7.26
CA MET A 94 13.44 -2.40 -7.99
C MET A 94 13.96 -3.43 -9.02
N THR A 95 15.11 -3.19 -9.64
CA THR A 95 15.72 -4.17 -10.57
C THR A 95 16.20 -5.43 -9.84
N GLN A 96 16.76 -5.27 -8.65
CA GLN A 96 17.21 -6.39 -7.80
C GLN A 96 16.00 -7.12 -7.21
N THR A 97 15.00 -6.38 -6.75
CA THR A 97 13.72 -6.91 -6.29
C THR A 97 13.03 -7.73 -7.37
N LYS A 98 12.93 -7.23 -8.60
CA LYS A 98 12.42 -7.97 -9.75
C LYS A 98 13.19 -9.26 -9.98
N THR A 99 14.52 -9.20 -9.91
CA THR A 99 15.36 -10.39 -10.09
C THR A 99 15.04 -11.47 -9.07
N LEU A 100 14.86 -11.08 -7.79
CA LEU A 100 14.49 -12.01 -6.72
C LEU A 100 13.08 -12.58 -6.88
N LEU A 101 12.11 -11.75 -7.28
CA LEU A 101 10.70 -12.12 -7.26
C LEU A 101 10.21 -12.78 -8.57
N VAL A 102 10.80 -12.41 -9.71
CA VAL A 102 10.22 -12.66 -11.04
C VAL A 102 11.06 -13.58 -11.92
N ASN A 103 12.39 -13.41 -11.98
CA ASN A 103 13.21 -13.95 -13.07
C ASN A 103 13.11 -15.47 -13.26
N ASP A 104 12.85 -16.23 -12.19
CA ASP A 104 12.69 -17.69 -12.24
C ASP A 104 11.32 -18.15 -11.68
N ASN A 105 10.33 -17.25 -11.69
CA ASN A 105 9.04 -17.48 -11.07
C ASN A 105 7.89 -17.31 -12.08
N PRO A 106 7.60 -18.35 -12.88
CA PRO A 106 6.51 -18.29 -13.88
C PRO A 106 5.12 -18.17 -13.24
N LYS A 107 5.03 -18.31 -11.91
CA LYS A 107 3.80 -18.15 -11.14
C LYS A 107 3.67 -16.76 -10.52
N PHE A 108 4.64 -15.86 -10.70
CA PHE A 108 4.62 -14.54 -10.06
C PHE A 108 3.32 -13.79 -10.36
N CYS A 109 2.96 -13.69 -11.64
CA CYS A 109 1.71 -13.07 -12.12
C CYS A 109 0.51 -14.02 -12.23
N LYS A 110 0.62 -15.25 -11.75
CA LYS A 110 -0.48 -16.23 -11.80
C LYS A 110 -1.25 -16.19 -10.49
N GLY A 111 -2.28 -15.36 -10.46
CA GLY A 111 -3.30 -15.28 -9.42
C GLY A 111 -4.58 -14.71 -10.01
#